data_AF-A0A970AAX5-F1
#
_entry.id   AF-A0A970AAX5-F1
#
_cell.length_a   1.000
_cell.length_b   1.000
_cell.length_c   1.000
_cell.angle_alpha   90.00
_cell.angle_beta   90.00
_cell.angle_gamma   90.00
#
_symmetry.space_group_name_H-M   'P 1'
#
loop_
_entity.id
_entity.type
_entity.pdbx_description
1 polymer ?
#
loop_
_entity_poly.entity_id
_entity_poly.type
_entity_poly.pdbx_seq_one_letter_code
_entity_poly.pdbx_strand_id
1 'polypeptide(L)'
;MLKSNKNIVQSIKSISWLLLIVIAFTSIFSVKVNAETVEISETAEITEATEMTETLDTAESTEINETSETVATIDNISEITAENAEIAENAEMSATAEISEIAETTNIEELTEVSGPLTESDSSITARTTNTGSATRYIVANSIIRSAPNGSIIVRPWRPFLATGTIEGAWFKFTYNGSTAYVAMSSTRTTNPPMTGYAKSKLNVRKTPGGTVIGTVIRDDQVKGVLVGSWVKFTYNGNIGYVYASLLQKNPVEQKYVYIKAGSNLRKSPNGQIIETLGMPVYVNANVTGNWLFFQRNNMTNYVYNSNTQTTPLTVTGYLKSDTNARLSPDINGTIYDILPIGLDISGTMNGNWVEFIIEDDWYSQTCYVHIGTLCKDPIIQVRYAKSDINVRDYNNINHIVGKMSRGEFIKGRVIGDYIVEQKNGMDIAVYRHILSPTPIPCAGYAVPNTNVRNTPNGSVLGKYSQYTYVSGTWQGNWLKIQYQGKTG
;
A
#
# COMPACT_ATOMS: atom_id res chain seq x y z
N MET A 1 -49.51 11.58 41.37
CA MET A 1 -50.60 10.99 40.55
C MET A 1 -50.53 11.55 39.12
N LEU A 2 -50.54 10.64 38.14
CA LEU A 2 -50.85 10.84 36.70
C LEU A 2 -49.94 11.76 35.86
N LYS A 3 -48.82 11.22 35.35
CA LYS A 3 -48.26 11.55 34.02
C LYS A 3 -47.10 10.60 33.64
N SER A 4 -47.40 9.31 33.43
CA SER A 4 -46.51 8.42 32.68
C SER A 4 -47.35 7.24 32.19
N ASN A 5 -47.99 7.40 31.02
CA ASN A 5 -48.58 6.26 30.30
C ASN A 5 -49.00 6.54 28.84
N LYS A 6 -48.62 7.68 28.23
CA LYS A 6 -48.93 7.93 26.80
C LYS A 6 -47.87 7.40 25.83
N ASN A 7 -46.59 7.36 26.22
CA ASN A 7 -45.51 6.96 25.32
C ASN A 7 -45.36 5.43 25.16
N ILE A 8 -45.73 4.66 26.18
CA ILE A 8 -45.67 3.19 26.15
C ILE A 8 -46.79 2.61 25.27
N VAL A 9 -48.00 3.20 25.32
CA VAL A 9 -49.14 2.75 24.51
C VAL A 9 -48.95 3.07 23.01
N GLN A 10 -48.18 4.11 22.68
CA GLN A 10 -47.89 4.48 21.29
C GLN A 10 -46.80 3.59 20.67
N SER A 11 -45.81 3.17 21.47
CA SER A 11 -44.75 2.23 21.05
C SER A 11 -45.29 0.82 20.80
N ILE A 12 -46.21 0.33 21.64
CA ILE A 12 -46.83 -1.01 21.49
C ILE A 12 -47.73 -1.09 20.24
N LYS A 13 -48.38 0.01 19.82
CA LYS A 13 -49.20 0.05 18.60
C LYS A 13 -48.36 0.03 17.30
N SER A 14 -47.16 0.63 17.29
CA SER A 14 -46.26 0.58 16.14
C SER A 14 -45.61 -0.80 15.94
N ILE A 15 -45.29 -1.51 17.02
CA ILE A 15 -44.71 -2.86 16.97
C ILE A 15 -45.73 -3.88 16.43
N SER A 16 -47.01 -3.72 16.78
CA SER A 16 -48.08 -4.60 16.30
C SER A 16 -48.42 -4.42 14.81
N TRP A 17 -48.13 -3.26 14.21
CA TRP A 17 -48.37 -3.01 12.78
C TRP A 17 -47.22 -3.53 11.89
N LEU A 18 -45.99 -3.53 12.42
CA LEU A 18 -44.82 -4.10 11.74
C LEU A 18 -44.90 -5.64 11.68
N LEU A 19 -45.42 -6.29 12.73
CA LEU A 19 -45.56 -7.75 12.79
C LEU A 19 -46.60 -8.30 11.77
N LEU A 20 -47.64 -7.52 11.46
CA LEU A 20 -48.67 -7.89 10.47
C LEU A 20 -48.19 -7.75 9.03
N ILE A 21 -47.25 -6.84 8.75
CA ILE A 21 -46.67 -6.65 7.41
C ILE A 21 -45.66 -7.77 7.09
N VAL A 22 -44.94 -8.28 8.09
CA VAL A 22 -43.98 -9.39 7.90
C VAL A 22 -44.69 -10.72 7.60
N ILE A 23 -45.86 -10.98 8.18
CA ILE A 23 -46.65 -12.20 7.92
C ILE A 23 -47.31 -12.18 6.53
N ALA A 24 -47.52 -11.01 5.92
CA ALA A 24 -48.10 -10.90 4.58
C ALA A 24 -47.08 -11.15 3.43
N PHE A 25 -45.76 -11.13 3.70
CA PHE A 25 -44.73 -11.27 2.67
C PHE A 25 -44.14 -12.68 2.53
N THR A 26 -44.45 -13.62 3.43
CA THR A 26 -43.94 -15.00 3.34
C THR A 26 -44.79 -15.94 2.47
N SER A 27 -45.85 -15.45 1.82
CA SER A 27 -46.79 -16.28 1.04
C SER A 27 -46.66 -16.21 -0.48
N ILE A 28 -45.64 -15.54 -1.05
CA ILE A 28 -45.54 -15.35 -2.53
C ILE A 28 -44.31 -15.99 -3.21
N PHE A 29 -43.33 -16.54 -2.50
CA PHE A 29 -42.19 -17.21 -3.15
C PHE A 29 -41.98 -18.65 -2.67
N SER A 30 -42.75 -19.58 -3.23
CA SER A 30 -42.36 -21.00 -3.30
C SER A 30 -41.75 -21.29 -4.67
N VAL A 31 -40.43 -21.18 -4.78
CA VAL A 31 -39.68 -21.71 -5.93
C VAL A 31 -39.38 -23.18 -5.65
N LYS A 32 -39.90 -24.06 -6.51
CA LYS A 32 -39.71 -25.51 -6.43
C LYS A 32 -38.35 -25.85 -7.02
N VAL A 33 -37.36 -26.17 -6.19
CA VAL A 33 -36.05 -26.66 -6.66
C VAL A 33 -36.10 -28.19 -6.67
N ASN A 34 -35.96 -28.78 -7.87
CA ASN A 34 -35.90 -30.23 -8.05
C ASN A 34 -34.44 -30.66 -7.89
N ALA A 35 -34.10 -31.31 -6.77
CA ALA A 35 -32.77 -31.87 -6.56
C ALA A 35 -32.67 -33.24 -7.25
N GLU A 36 -31.79 -33.32 -8.25
CA GLU A 36 -31.41 -34.57 -8.91
C GLU A 36 -30.32 -35.24 -8.06
N THR A 37 -30.67 -36.35 -7.42
CA THR A 37 -29.74 -37.16 -6.62
C THR A 37 -28.94 -38.08 -7.53
N VAL A 38 -27.62 -37.88 -7.59
CA VAL A 38 -26.69 -38.86 -8.17
C VAL A 38 -26.15 -39.72 -7.04
N GLU A 39 -26.48 -41.00 -7.08
CA GLU A 39 -25.90 -42.03 -6.21
C GLU A 39 -24.45 -42.31 -6.62
N ILE A 40 -23.55 -42.40 -5.63
CA ILE A 40 -22.27 -43.09 -5.79
C ILE A 40 -22.14 -44.06 -4.62
N SER A 41 -22.07 -45.33 -4.99
CA SER A 41 -21.97 -46.52 -4.16
C SER A 41 -20.53 -46.82 -3.68
N GLU A 42 -20.45 -47.36 -2.46
CA GLU A 42 -19.54 -48.43 -2.00
C GLU A 42 -18.02 -48.12 -1.88
N THR A 43 -17.54 -47.91 -0.63
CA THR A 43 -16.84 -48.88 0.27
C THR A 43 -15.47 -49.36 -0.18
N ALA A 44 -14.44 -49.00 0.61
CA ALA A 44 -13.28 -49.85 0.85
C ALA A 44 -12.67 -49.56 2.24
N GLU A 45 -12.28 -50.66 2.89
CA GLU A 45 -11.94 -50.83 4.29
C GLU A 45 -10.60 -50.22 4.76
N ILE A 46 -10.55 -50.12 6.08
CA ILE A 46 -9.48 -49.76 6.99
C ILE A 46 -8.24 -50.65 6.80
N THR A 47 -7.04 -50.07 6.87
CA THR A 47 -5.91 -50.70 7.58
C THR A 47 -5.02 -49.65 8.23
N GLU A 48 -4.87 -49.82 9.53
CA GLU A 48 -4.04 -49.10 10.48
C GLU A 48 -2.61 -49.65 10.42
N ALA A 49 -1.60 -48.77 10.35
CA ALA A 49 -0.22 -49.13 10.70
C ALA A 49 0.51 -47.90 11.26
N THR A 50 0.77 -48.00 12.55
CA THR A 50 1.63 -47.15 13.38
C THR A 50 3.08 -47.33 12.96
N GLU A 51 3.85 -46.25 12.82
CA GLU A 51 5.23 -46.23 13.34
C GLU A 51 5.76 -44.79 13.48
N MET A 52 6.31 -44.53 14.65
CA MET A 52 6.85 -43.28 15.13
C MET A 52 8.37 -43.45 15.16
N THR A 53 9.11 -42.66 14.38
CA THR A 53 10.56 -42.51 14.56
C THR A 53 10.96 -41.04 14.43
N GLU A 54 11.43 -40.52 15.57
CA GLU A 54 12.16 -39.27 15.72
C GLU A 54 13.60 -39.48 15.22
N THR A 55 14.15 -38.57 14.41
CA THR A 55 15.56 -38.16 14.55
C THR A 55 15.77 -36.75 14.02
N LEU A 56 16.46 -35.97 14.84
CA LEU A 56 17.00 -34.64 14.61
C LEU A 56 18.30 -34.77 13.81
N ASP A 57 18.50 -33.97 12.75
CA ASP A 57 19.86 -33.57 12.41
C ASP A 57 19.95 -32.21 11.70
N THR A 58 21.04 -31.52 12.01
CA THR A 58 21.36 -30.14 11.62
C THR A 58 22.47 -30.16 10.57
N ALA A 59 22.26 -29.56 9.40
CA ALA A 59 23.28 -29.02 8.49
C ALA A 59 22.57 -28.11 7.48
N GLU A 60 22.80 -26.80 7.49
CA GLU A 60 23.86 -26.07 6.77
C GLU A 60 23.68 -26.06 5.24
N SER A 61 23.81 -24.85 4.70
CA SER A 61 23.37 -24.35 3.40
C SER A 61 23.95 -25.02 2.16
N THR A 62 23.12 -25.14 1.12
CA THR A 62 23.57 -25.04 -0.29
C THR A 62 22.51 -24.35 -1.16
N GLU A 63 22.97 -23.37 -1.94
CA GLU A 63 22.27 -22.71 -3.03
C GLU A 63 21.72 -23.71 -4.05
N ILE A 64 20.51 -23.45 -4.56
CA ILE A 64 20.08 -23.98 -5.86
C ILE A 64 19.33 -22.87 -6.61
N ASN A 65 19.85 -22.59 -7.79
CA ASN A 65 19.36 -21.68 -8.81
C ASN A 65 18.21 -22.30 -9.61
N GLU A 66 17.31 -21.43 -10.10
CA GLU A 66 16.38 -21.59 -11.22
C GLU A 66 15.38 -22.77 -11.26
N THR A 67 14.09 -22.44 -11.36
CA THR A 67 13.34 -22.71 -12.60
C THR A 67 12.07 -21.86 -12.70
N SER A 68 11.87 -21.40 -13.92
CA SER A 68 10.75 -20.62 -14.45
C SER A 68 9.50 -21.49 -14.56
N GLU A 69 8.36 -20.98 -14.10
CA GLU A 69 7.03 -21.47 -14.51
C GLU A 69 6.29 -20.38 -15.29
N THR A 70 6.02 -20.72 -16.53
CA THR A 70 5.24 -19.93 -17.49
C THR A 70 3.86 -20.55 -17.69
N VAL A 71 2.90 -19.67 -17.96
CA VAL A 71 1.64 -19.87 -18.71
C VAL A 71 0.40 -20.32 -17.93
N ALA A 72 -0.48 -19.34 -17.66
CA ALA A 72 -1.91 -19.49 -17.89
C ALA A 72 -2.53 -18.16 -18.36
N THR A 73 -3.14 -18.23 -19.55
CA THR A 73 -4.15 -17.32 -20.14
C THR A 73 -3.71 -15.89 -20.51
N ILE A 74 -3.07 -15.80 -21.68
CA ILE A 74 -3.10 -14.63 -22.56
C ILE A 74 -4.24 -14.88 -23.53
N ASP A 75 -5.27 -14.04 -23.52
CA ASP A 75 -6.08 -13.74 -24.71
C ASP A 75 -6.73 -12.34 -24.68
N ASN A 76 -6.68 -11.60 -23.57
CA ASN A 76 -7.24 -10.23 -23.48
C ASN A 76 -6.20 -9.09 -23.32
N ILE A 77 -4.89 -9.37 -23.45
CA ILE A 77 -3.85 -8.33 -23.32
C ILE A 77 -3.52 -7.68 -24.68
N SER A 78 -3.66 -8.39 -25.80
CA SER A 78 -3.42 -7.84 -27.13
C SER A 78 -4.44 -6.75 -27.49
N GLU A 79 -5.71 -6.95 -27.14
CA GLU A 79 -6.80 -6.01 -27.45
C GLU A 79 -6.71 -4.71 -26.62
N ILE A 80 -6.41 -4.79 -25.32
CA ILE A 80 -6.23 -3.61 -24.45
C ILE A 80 -4.95 -2.82 -24.82
N THR A 81 -3.91 -3.51 -25.31
CA THR A 81 -2.66 -2.84 -25.72
C THR A 81 -2.82 -2.14 -27.08
N ALA A 82 -3.61 -2.71 -27.99
CA ALA A 82 -3.94 -2.11 -29.28
C ALA A 82 -4.88 -0.89 -29.13
N GLU A 83 -5.92 -1.01 -28.30
CA GLU A 83 -6.87 0.09 -28.04
C GLU A 83 -6.18 1.31 -27.43
N ASN A 84 -5.25 1.11 -26.48
CA ASN A 84 -4.46 2.20 -25.90
C ASN A 84 -3.43 2.79 -26.88
N ALA A 85 -2.94 2.02 -27.85
CA ALA A 85 -2.05 2.51 -28.90
C ALA A 85 -2.79 3.37 -29.92
N GLU A 86 -3.99 2.95 -30.34
CA GLU A 86 -4.87 3.74 -31.22
C GLU A 86 -5.33 5.04 -30.57
N ILE A 87 -5.66 5.02 -29.27
CA ILE A 87 -6.02 6.25 -28.53
C ILE A 87 -4.83 7.23 -28.47
N ALA A 88 -3.60 6.72 -28.28
CA ALA A 88 -2.41 7.55 -28.26
C ALA A 88 -2.10 8.16 -29.64
N GLU A 89 -2.27 7.39 -30.71
CA GLU A 89 -2.08 7.86 -32.09
C GLU A 89 -3.17 8.88 -32.50
N ASN A 90 -4.44 8.65 -32.15
CA ASN A 90 -5.53 9.58 -32.42
C ASN A 90 -5.43 10.89 -31.63
N ALA A 91 -4.95 10.84 -30.37
CA ALA A 91 -4.69 12.04 -29.58
C ALA A 91 -3.50 12.86 -30.15
N GLU A 92 -2.49 12.19 -30.71
CA GLU A 92 -1.38 12.86 -31.42
C GLU A 92 -1.87 13.47 -32.74
N MET A 93 -2.64 12.75 -33.55
CA MET A 93 -3.17 13.24 -34.84
C MET A 93 -4.07 14.48 -34.67
N SER A 94 -4.93 14.50 -33.65
CA SER A 94 -5.74 15.68 -33.31
C SER A 94 -4.88 16.87 -32.87
N ALA A 95 -3.72 16.64 -32.25
CA ALA A 95 -2.86 17.71 -31.75
C ALA A 95 -1.89 18.25 -32.82
N THR A 96 -1.60 17.47 -33.86
CA THR A 96 -0.88 17.92 -35.07
C THR A 96 -1.77 18.75 -36.00
N ALA A 97 -3.09 18.49 -36.02
CA ALA A 97 -4.05 19.26 -36.83
C ALA A 97 -4.24 20.72 -36.35
N GLU A 98 -3.93 21.04 -35.08
CA GLU A 98 -4.09 22.38 -34.53
C GLU A 98 -2.94 23.35 -34.87
N ILE A 99 -1.84 22.90 -35.50
CA ILE A 99 -0.69 23.77 -35.79
C ILE A 99 -0.19 23.48 -37.21
N SER A 100 -0.52 24.37 -38.15
CA SER A 100 0.13 24.46 -39.46
C SER A 100 1.63 24.73 -39.26
N GLU A 101 2.45 23.72 -39.54
CA GLU A 101 3.91 23.76 -39.40
C GLU A 101 4.50 24.53 -40.59
N ILE A 102 5.03 25.74 -40.35
CA ILE A 102 5.74 26.52 -41.38
C ILE A 102 7.22 26.20 -41.25
N ALA A 103 7.76 25.54 -42.27
CA ALA A 103 9.19 25.24 -42.40
C ALA A 103 10.04 26.54 -42.42
N GLU A 104 11.17 26.52 -41.73
CA GLU A 104 12.17 27.60 -41.71
C GLU A 104 12.65 27.95 -43.12
N THR A 105 12.54 29.21 -43.52
CA THR A 105 13.37 29.79 -44.58
C THR A 105 14.20 30.95 -44.03
N THR A 106 15.51 30.78 -44.09
CA THR A 106 16.53 31.79 -43.81
C THR A 106 16.54 32.82 -44.93
N ASN A 107 16.49 34.12 -44.60
CA ASN A 107 17.00 35.15 -45.50
C ASN A 107 17.75 36.21 -44.71
N ILE A 108 19.02 36.41 -45.07
CA ILE A 108 19.94 37.43 -44.57
C ILE A 108 19.97 38.51 -45.64
N GLU A 109 19.59 39.74 -45.31
CA GLU A 109 20.04 40.90 -46.07
C GLU A 109 20.62 41.97 -45.13
N GLU A 110 21.87 42.26 -45.45
CA GLU A 110 22.80 43.23 -44.91
C GLU A 110 22.46 44.62 -45.45
N LEU A 111 22.42 45.65 -44.59
CA LEU A 111 22.34 47.04 -45.03
C LEU A 111 23.37 47.90 -44.28
N THR A 112 24.31 48.41 -45.06
CA THR A 112 25.37 49.36 -44.72
C THR A 112 24.84 50.79 -44.54
N GLU A 113 25.32 51.47 -43.50
CA GLU A 113 25.17 52.92 -43.27
C GLU A 113 26.15 53.75 -44.12
N VAL A 114 25.84 55.03 -44.39
CA VAL A 114 26.63 56.22 -43.93
C VAL A 114 26.16 57.56 -44.55
N SER A 115 25.81 58.50 -43.64
CA SER A 115 25.98 59.97 -43.52
C SER A 115 25.68 61.02 -44.61
N GLY A 116 24.98 62.10 -44.20
CA GLY A 116 25.07 63.48 -44.71
C GLY A 116 23.94 64.42 -44.21
N PRO A 117 24.13 65.72 -43.94
CA PRO A 117 23.56 66.40 -42.75
C PRO A 117 22.28 67.26 -42.93
N LEU A 118 21.77 67.66 -41.76
CA LEU A 118 20.55 68.41 -41.38
C LEU A 118 20.34 69.80 -42.02
N THR A 119 19.08 70.13 -42.37
CA THR A 119 18.46 71.47 -42.25
C THR A 119 16.93 71.38 -42.11
N GLU A 120 16.34 72.44 -41.57
CA GLU A 120 15.12 72.56 -40.77
C GLU A 120 13.74 72.39 -41.45
N SER A 121 12.76 72.15 -40.56
CA SER A 121 11.34 72.49 -40.60
C SER A 121 10.50 71.96 -41.77
N ASP A 122 9.70 70.91 -41.51
CA ASP A 122 8.25 71.05 -41.62
C ASP A 122 7.51 69.91 -40.89
N SER A 123 6.36 70.28 -40.36
CA SER A 123 5.41 69.45 -39.64
C SER A 123 4.73 68.51 -40.63
N SER A 124 5.24 67.28 -40.79
CA SER A 124 4.48 66.24 -41.49
C SER A 124 4.69 64.88 -40.86
N ILE A 125 3.55 64.21 -40.70
CA ILE A 125 3.34 62.93 -40.05
C ILE A 125 4.30 61.89 -40.63
N THR A 126 5.37 61.57 -39.91
CA THR A 126 6.15 60.37 -40.21
C THR A 126 5.40 59.20 -39.61
N ALA A 127 4.60 58.53 -40.45
CA ALA A 127 4.14 57.19 -40.16
C ALA A 127 5.37 56.35 -39.84
N ARG A 128 5.58 56.09 -38.54
CA ARG A 128 6.51 55.07 -38.08
C ARG A 128 5.96 53.77 -38.63
N THR A 129 6.54 53.29 -39.72
CA THR A 129 6.27 51.98 -40.29
C THR A 129 6.61 50.96 -39.21
N THR A 130 5.62 50.62 -38.39
CA THR A 130 5.72 49.48 -37.49
C THR A 130 5.84 48.30 -38.41
N ASN A 131 7.02 47.69 -38.47
CA ASN A 131 7.19 46.36 -39.04
C ASN A 131 6.22 45.43 -38.31
N THR A 132 4.99 45.32 -38.81
CA THR A 132 3.98 44.33 -38.42
C THR A 132 4.34 43.00 -39.06
N GLY A 133 5.61 42.62 -38.97
CA GLY A 133 6.09 41.32 -39.39
C GLY A 133 5.57 40.27 -38.43
N SER A 134 5.06 39.17 -38.98
CA SER A 134 4.77 37.96 -38.21
C SER A 134 6.03 37.55 -37.43
N ALA A 135 5.87 37.28 -36.14
CA ALA A 135 6.93 36.87 -35.25
C ALA A 135 6.51 35.60 -34.50
N THR A 136 7.43 34.64 -34.45
CA THR A 136 7.28 33.44 -33.64
C THR A 136 8.09 33.59 -32.36
N ARG A 137 7.45 33.28 -31.22
CA ARG A 137 8.00 33.47 -29.88
C ARG A 137 7.53 32.36 -28.94
N TYR A 138 8.41 31.93 -28.04
CA TYR A 138 7.98 31.14 -26.89
C TYR A 138 7.38 32.05 -25.84
N ILE A 139 6.16 31.75 -25.42
CA ILE A 139 5.53 32.37 -24.26
C ILE A 139 6.02 31.59 -23.03
N VAL A 140 6.62 32.29 -22.07
CA VAL A 140 7.19 31.66 -20.86
C VAL A 140 6.06 31.14 -19.96
N ALA A 141 6.30 30.02 -19.25
CA ALA A 141 5.36 29.51 -18.26
C ALA A 141 4.98 30.58 -17.22
N ASN A 142 3.74 30.51 -16.73
CA ASN A 142 3.12 31.43 -15.77
C ASN A 142 2.96 32.90 -16.22
N SER A 143 3.28 33.20 -17.48
CA SER A 143 3.01 34.51 -18.09
C SER A 143 1.53 34.87 -18.03
N ILE A 144 1.24 36.16 -17.86
CA ILE A 144 -0.15 36.64 -17.87
C ILE A 144 -0.57 36.83 -19.32
N ILE A 145 -1.49 35.99 -19.81
CA ILE A 145 -2.14 36.17 -21.10
C ILE A 145 -3.44 36.95 -20.88
N ARG A 146 -3.67 37.97 -21.70
CA ARG A 146 -4.78 38.93 -21.56
C ARG A 146 -5.62 39.03 -22.83
N SER A 147 -6.85 39.52 -22.71
CA SER A 147 -7.75 39.78 -23.84
C SER A 147 -7.41 41.03 -24.66
N ALA A 148 -6.72 41.98 -24.04
CA ALA A 148 -6.21 43.21 -24.65
C ALA A 148 -4.93 43.65 -23.91
N PRO A 149 -4.13 44.57 -24.47
CA PRO A 149 -3.10 45.29 -23.72
C PRO A 149 -3.68 45.84 -22.42
N ASN A 150 -3.10 45.44 -21.27
CA ASN A 150 -3.60 45.77 -19.92
C ASN A 150 -5.04 45.34 -19.60
N GLY A 151 -5.71 44.58 -20.46
CA GLY A 151 -7.08 44.09 -20.26
C GLY A 151 -7.16 42.92 -19.28
N SER A 152 -8.33 42.29 -19.22
CA SER A 152 -8.61 41.14 -18.34
C SER A 152 -7.65 39.99 -18.59
N ILE A 153 -7.28 39.31 -17.51
CA ILE A 153 -6.45 38.09 -17.57
C ILE A 153 -7.31 36.95 -18.12
N ILE A 154 -6.83 36.28 -19.16
CA ILE A 154 -7.41 35.05 -19.70
C ILE A 154 -6.87 33.85 -18.93
N VAL A 155 -5.54 33.72 -18.83
CA VAL A 155 -4.90 32.53 -18.24
C VAL A 155 -3.44 32.80 -17.83
N ARG A 156 -2.92 31.91 -16.99
CA ARG A 156 -1.48 31.71 -16.75
C ARG A 156 -1.12 30.28 -17.14
N PRO A 157 -0.41 30.04 -18.26
CA PRO A 157 -0.12 28.70 -18.74
C PRO A 157 0.89 28.01 -17.81
N TRP A 158 0.69 26.73 -17.48
CA TRP A 158 1.60 26.02 -16.58
C TRP A 158 2.96 25.70 -17.22
N ARG A 159 3.01 25.61 -18.54
CA ARG A 159 4.20 25.31 -19.36
C ARG A 159 4.45 26.41 -20.39
N PRO A 160 5.67 26.52 -20.93
CA PRO A 160 5.87 27.33 -22.13
C PRO A 160 5.19 26.70 -23.35
N PHE A 161 4.93 27.52 -24.36
CA PHE A 161 4.48 27.08 -25.67
C PHE A 161 4.94 28.07 -26.75
N LEU A 162 5.12 27.55 -27.97
CA LEU A 162 5.45 28.37 -29.14
C LEU A 162 4.17 29.01 -29.69
N ALA A 163 4.22 30.29 -30.01
CA ALA A 163 3.12 31.01 -30.62
C ALA A 163 3.64 31.91 -31.75
N THR A 164 2.83 32.05 -32.80
CA THR A 164 3.06 32.98 -33.91
C THR A 164 2.05 34.11 -33.82
N GLY A 165 2.50 35.33 -34.05
CA GLY A 165 1.71 36.52 -33.82
C GLY A 165 2.38 37.79 -34.33
N THR A 166 1.92 38.95 -33.90
CA THR A 166 2.49 40.25 -34.25
C THR A 166 3.03 40.95 -33.00
N ILE A 167 4.10 41.72 -33.18
CA ILE A 167 4.67 42.55 -32.11
C ILE A 167 4.05 43.94 -32.21
N GLU A 168 3.30 44.33 -31.19
CA GLU A 168 2.61 45.62 -31.08
C GLU A 168 3.16 46.39 -29.88
N GLY A 169 4.29 47.09 -30.10
CA GLY A 169 4.99 47.81 -29.05
C GLY A 169 5.51 46.89 -27.94
N ALA A 170 5.00 47.06 -26.72
CA ALA A 170 5.36 46.24 -25.56
C ALA A 170 4.60 44.90 -25.48
N TRP A 171 3.75 44.59 -26.46
CA TRP A 171 2.87 43.42 -26.45
C TRP A 171 3.15 42.49 -27.63
N PHE A 172 3.03 41.19 -27.37
CA PHE A 172 2.95 40.16 -28.39
C PHE A 172 1.48 39.74 -28.51
N LYS A 173 0.90 39.99 -29.69
CA LYS A 173 -0.49 39.66 -30.03
C LYS A 173 -0.53 38.36 -30.82
N PHE A 174 -1.33 37.40 -30.40
CA PHE A 174 -1.39 36.07 -31.00
C PHE A 174 -2.80 35.48 -30.83
N THR A 175 -3.04 34.32 -31.43
CA THR A 175 -4.28 33.57 -31.22
C THR A 175 -4.10 32.55 -30.10
N TYR A 176 -4.98 32.58 -29.10
CA TYR A 176 -5.04 31.59 -28.02
C TYR A 176 -6.46 31.01 -27.95
N ASN A 177 -6.59 29.69 -28.12
CA ASN A 177 -7.88 28.99 -28.16
C ASN A 177 -8.91 29.66 -29.10
N GLY A 178 -8.48 30.00 -30.32
CA GLY A 178 -9.34 30.63 -31.34
C GLY A 178 -9.63 32.13 -31.14
N SER A 179 -9.18 32.74 -30.04
CA SER A 179 -9.41 34.16 -29.75
C SER A 179 -8.12 34.98 -29.79
N THR A 180 -8.23 36.27 -30.09
CA THR A 180 -7.08 37.20 -29.99
C THR A 180 -6.67 37.35 -28.53
N ALA A 181 -5.36 37.25 -28.27
CA ALA A 181 -4.77 37.33 -26.95
C ALA A 181 -3.45 38.12 -26.99
N TYR A 182 -3.07 38.65 -25.83
CA TYR A 182 -1.89 39.49 -25.66
C TYR A 182 -1.05 39.01 -24.48
N VAL A 183 0.27 39.03 -24.64
CA VAL A 183 1.23 38.81 -23.56
C VAL A 183 2.33 39.88 -23.63
N ALA A 184 2.88 40.28 -22.49
CA ALA A 184 3.98 41.25 -22.48
C ALA A 184 5.20 40.69 -23.23
N MET A 185 5.85 41.51 -24.06
CA MET A 185 7.05 41.11 -24.81
C MET A 185 8.17 40.62 -23.90
N SER A 186 8.30 41.21 -22.71
CA SER A 186 9.24 40.79 -21.66
C SER A 186 9.01 39.37 -21.13
N SER A 187 7.83 38.80 -21.37
CA SER A 187 7.45 37.44 -20.99
C SER A 187 7.54 36.44 -22.15
N THR A 188 8.21 36.84 -23.23
CA THR A 188 8.47 35.99 -24.40
C THR A 188 9.98 35.75 -24.59
N ARG A 189 10.34 34.68 -25.30
CA ARG A 189 11.74 34.36 -25.65
C ARG A 189 11.81 33.84 -27.08
N THR A 190 12.95 34.04 -27.74
CA THR A 190 13.27 33.42 -29.04
C THR A 190 14.01 32.09 -28.87
N THR A 191 14.65 31.89 -27.72
CA THR A 191 15.37 30.66 -27.39
C THR A 191 14.44 29.61 -26.78
N ASN A 192 14.71 28.34 -27.08
CA ASN A 192 14.03 27.17 -26.54
C ASN A 192 14.02 27.19 -24.99
N PRO A 193 12.85 27.29 -24.34
CA PRO A 193 12.76 27.35 -22.88
C PRO A 193 12.85 25.95 -22.25
N PRO A 194 13.37 25.83 -21.01
CA PRO A 194 13.32 24.58 -20.28
C PRO A 194 11.87 24.20 -19.95
N MET A 195 11.58 22.90 -19.94
CA MET A 195 10.28 22.35 -19.58
C MET A 195 10.46 21.08 -18.75
N THR A 196 9.60 20.92 -17.75
CA THR A 196 9.45 19.67 -17.00
C THR A 196 7.98 19.36 -16.87
N GLY A 197 7.60 18.12 -17.10
CA GLY A 197 6.23 17.64 -16.91
C GLY A 197 6.21 16.12 -16.78
N TYR A 198 5.04 15.59 -16.49
CA TYR A 198 4.80 14.16 -16.30
C TYR A 198 3.89 13.64 -17.40
N ALA A 199 4.15 12.45 -17.91
CA ALA A 199 3.34 11.84 -18.96
C ALA A 199 1.88 11.59 -18.48
N LYS A 200 0.88 12.11 -19.20
CA LYS A 200 -0.55 11.85 -18.88
C LYS A 200 -0.96 10.39 -19.08
N SER A 201 -0.29 9.72 -20.02
CA SER A 201 -0.51 8.33 -20.42
C SER A 201 0.80 7.76 -20.96
N LYS A 202 0.79 6.52 -21.48
CA LYS A 202 1.93 6.01 -22.26
C LYS A 202 2.10 6.87 -23.52
N LEU A 203 3.29 7.44 -23.72
CA LEU A 203 3.65 8.33 -24.82
C LEU A 203 4.76 7.71 -25.67
N ASN A 204 4.71 7.94 -26.98
CA ASN A 204 5.81 7.58 -27.87
C ASN A 204 6.98 8.56 -27.73
N VAL A 205 8.19 8.02 -27.63
CA VAL A 205 9.43 8.80 -27.77
C VAL A 205 9.88 8.70 -29.20
N ARG A 206 10.12 9.83 -29.87
CA ARG A 206 10.54 9.88 -31.27
C ARG A 206 11.98 10.38 -31.43
N LYS A 207 12.65 9.93 -32.49
CA LYS A 207 14.04 10.34 -32.81
C LYS A 207 14.14 11.82 -33.18
N THR A 208 13.12 12.34 -33.84
CA THR A 208 12.91 13.75 -34.21
C THR A 208 11.42 14.09 -34.04
N PRO A 209 11.04 15.37 -33.96
CA PRO A 209 9.64 15.79 -34.10
C PRO A 209 8.97 15.10 -35.29
N GLY A 210 7.84 14.42 -35.06
CA GLY A 210 7.10 13.66 -36.09
C GLY A 210 7.81 12.42 -36.67
N GLY A 211 9.05 12.13 -36.26
CA GLY A 211 9.85 11.03 -36.81
C GLY A 211 9.53 9.65 -36.23
N THR A 212 10.40 8.69 -36.53
CA THR A 212 10.28 7.30 -36.07
C THR A 212 10.26 7.19 -34.54
N VAL A 213 9.39 6.33 -34.01
CA VAL A 213 9.32 5.98 -32.60
C VAL A 213 10.56 5.15 -32.21
N ILE A 214 11.25 5.56 -31.16
CA ILE A 214 12.47 4.93 -30.62
C ILE A 214 12.27 4.36 -29.22
N GLY A 215 11.07 4.49 -28.66
CA GLY A 215 10.73 3.99 -27.33
C GLY A 215 9.44 4.60 -26.82
N THR A 216 9.20 4.41 -25.53
CA THR A 216 8.03 4.97 -24.85
C THR A 216 8.39 5.54 -23.49
N VAL A 217 7.64 6.55 -23.07
CA VAL A 217 7.60 7.11 -21.72
C VAL A 217 6.27 6.65 -21.14
N ILE A 218 6.28 5.99 -19.99
CA ILE A 218 5.03 5.49 -19.40
C ILE A 218 4.34 6.58 -18.58
N ARG A 219 3.07 6.36 -18.22
CA ARG A 219 2.28 7.33 -17.43
C ARG A 219 3.06 7.75 -16.19
N ASP A 220 3.07 9.05 -15.94
CA ASP A 220 3.71 9.73 -14.82
C ASP A 220 5.24 9.71 -14.76
N ASP A 221 5.90 9.21 -15.80
CA ASP A 221 7.33 9.42 -15.94
C ASP A 221 7.63 10.92 -16.13
N GLN A 222 8.64 11.40 -15.39
CA GLN A 222 9.09 12.77 -15.50
C GLN A 222 9.89 12.97 -16.80
N VAL A 223 9.43 13.89 -17.63
CA VAL A 223 10.16 14.37 -18.81
C VAL A 223 10.73 15.73 -18.47
N LYS A 224 12.07 15.81 -18.41
CA LYS A 224 12.82 17.04 -18.14
C LYS A 224 13.75 17.34 -19.31
N GLY A 225 13.54 18.48 -19.95
CA GLY A 225 14.28 18.86 -21.15
C GLY A 225 14.04 20.29 -21.58
N VAL A 226 14.11 20.52 -22.89
CA VAL A 226 13.92 21.84 -23.50
C VAL A 226 12.82 21.75 -24.56
N LEU A 227 11.91 22.72 -24.57
CA LEU A 227 10.84 22.80 -25.57
C LEU A 227 11.39 23.28 -26.92
N VAL A 228 11.18 22.47 -27.97
CA VAL A 228 11.52 22.75 -29.37
C VAL A 228 10.23 22.63 -30.19
N GLY A 229 9.67 23.76 -30.60
CA GLY A 229 8.32 23.81 -31.18
C GLY A 229 7.29 23.33 -30.16
N SER A 230 6.57 22.27 -30.53
CA SER A 230 5.59 21.58 -29.67
C SER A 230 6.15 20.34 -28.96
N TRP A 231 7.45 20.05 -29.10
CA TRP A 231 8.09 18.84 -28.61
C TRP A 231 9.08 19.14 -27.49
N VAL A 232 9.12 18.31 -26.46
CA VAL A 232 10.17 18.36 -25.44
C VAL A 232 11.34 17.50 -25.89
N LYS A 233 12.47 18.15 -26.17
CA LYS A 233 13.77 17.49 -26.43
C LYS A 233 14.42 17.13 -25.10
N PHE A 234 14.70 15.85 -24.89
CA PHE A 234 15.27 15.34 -23.64
C PHE A 234 16.24 14.18 -23.90
N THR A 235 16.96 13.77 -22.85
CA THR A 235 17.82 12.58 -22.91
C THR A 235 16.98 11.35 -22.59
N TYR A 236 16.92 10.39 -23.52
CA TYR A 236 16.22 9.12 -23.40
C TYR A 236 17.19 7.97 -23.67
N ASN A 237 17.43 7.10 -22.68
CA ASN A 237 18.36 5.97 -22.77
C ASN A 237 19.73 6.36 -23.35
N GLY A 238 20.30 7.49 -22.89
CA GLY A 238 21.58 8.02 -23.35
C GLY A 238 21.57 8.74 -24.71
N ASN A 239 20.43 8.71 -25.43
CA ASN A 239 20.26 9.36 -26.73
C ASN A 239 19.31 10.55 -26.64
N ILE A 240 19.20 11.34 -27.73
CA ILE A 240 18.20 12.40 -27.82
C ILE A 240 16.85 11.79 -28.21
N GLY A 241 15.81 12.15 -27.46
CA GLY A 241 14.42 11.81 -27.76
C GLY A 241 13.49 13.03 -27.69
N TYR A 242 12.31 12.89 -28.30
CA TYR A 242 11.26 13.91 -28.34
C TYR A 242 9.92 13.32 -27.93
N VAL A 243 9.17 14.03 -27.08
CA VAL A 243 7.77 13.74 -26.73
C VAL A 243 6.92 14.98 -26.90
N TYR A 244 5.63 14.82 -27.22
CA TYR A 244 4.74 15.94 -27.46
C TYR A 244 4.35 16.65 -26.15
N ALA A 245 4.57 17.96 -26.07
CA ALA A 245 4.46 18.72 -24.83
C ALA A 245 3.03 18.81 -24.28
N SER A 246 2.00 18.75 -25.14
CA SER A 246 0.59 18.79 -24.71
C SER A 246 0.14 17.49 -24.02
N LEU A 247 0.88 16.39 -24.22
CA LEU A 247 0.65 15.09 -23.57
C LEU A 247 1.30 14.99 -22.19
N LEU A 248 1.97 16.06 -21.74
CA LEU A 248 2.49 16.20 -20.39
C LEU A 248 1.54 16.99 -19.50
N GLN A 249 1.63 16.74 -18.19
CA GLN A 249 0.94 17.48 -17.13
C GLN A 249 1.92 18.06 -16.12
N LYS A 250 1.45 19.04 -15.34
CA LYS A 250 2.29 19.78 -14.39
C LYS A 250 2.70 18.93 -13.19
N ASN A 251 1.75 18.20 -12.61
CA ASN A 251 1.91 17.48 -11.35
C ASN A 251 1.94 15.98 -11.62
N PRO A 252 2.58 15.19 -10.74
CA PRO A 252 2.44 13.75 -10.73
C PRO A 252 0.97 13.31 -10.59
N VAL A 253 0.66 12.11 -11.07
CA VAL A 253 -0.59 11.40 -10.79
C VAL A 253 -0.56 10.93 -9.34
N GLU A 254 -1.45 11.47 -8.53
CA GLU A 254 -1.72 10.97 -7.19
C GLU A 254 -2.78 9.85 -7.25
N GLN A 255 -2.45 8.69 -6.70
CA GLN A 255 -3.37 7.59 -6.48
C GLN A 255 -3.80 7.59 -5.01
N LYS A 256 -5.09 7.84 -4.79
CA LYS A 256 -5.68 7.90 -3.45
C LYS A 256 -6.26 6.55 -3.05
N TYR A 257 -6.30 6.33 -1.73
CA TYR A 257 -6.99 5.19 -1.12
C TYR A 257 -6.44 3.82 -1.58
N VAL A 258 -5.12 3.71 -1.60
CA VAL A 258 -4.42 2.52 -2.10
C VAL A 258 -4.13 1.57 -0.95
N TYR A 259 -4.51 0.30 -1.15
CA TYR A 259 -4.12 -0.81 -0.30
C TYR A 259 -2.90 -1.51 -0.88
N ILE A 260 -1.81 -1.51 -0.11
CA ILE A 260 -0.60 -2.26 -0.41
C ILE A 260 -0.75 -3.64 0.25
N LYS A 261 -0.63 -4.71 -0.54
CA LYS A 261 -0.82 -6.08 -0.08
C LYS A 261 0.26 -6.50 0.92
N ALA A 262 -0.08 -7.37 1.86
CA ALA A 262 0.91 -8.04 2.70
C ALA A 262 1.92 -8.82 1.82
N GLY A 263 3.15 -8.98 2.31
CA GLY A 263 4.28 -9.55 1.55
C GLY A 263 4.95 -8.58 0.57
N SER A 264 4.40 -7.38 0.37
CA SER A 264 5.02 -6.38 -0.52
C SER A 264 6.34 -5.88 0.04
N ASN A 265 7.33 -5.74 -0.85
CA ASN A 265 8.62 -5.14 -0.53
C ASN A 265 8.58 -3.62 -0.71
N LEU A 266 8.90 -2.88 0.35
CA LEU A 266 9.15 -1.45 0.32
C LEU A 266 10.64 -1.18 0.06
N ARG A 267 10.94 -0.17 -0.74
CA ARG A 267 12.31 0.19 -1.16
C ARG A 267 12.60 1.68 -0.98
N LYS A 268 13.89 2.05 -0.92
CA LYS A 268 14.34 3.47 -0.86
C LYS A 268 14.19 4.22 -2.18
N SER A 269 14.20 3.48 -3.30
CA SER A 269 14.06 4.00 -4.66
C SER A 269 13.52 2.89 -5.57
N PRO A 270 13.02 3.23 -6.76
CA PRO A 270 12.71 2.24 -7.79
C PRO A 270 13.91 1.32 -8.03
N ASN A 271 13.69 0.00 -8.00
CA ASN A 271 14.70 -1.06 -8.11
C ASN A 271 15.85 -1.00 -7.06
N GLY A 272 15.76 -0.12 -6.06
CA GLY A 272 16.77 0.01 -5.00
C GLY A 272 16.67 -1.09 -3.94
N GLN A 273 17.47 -0.98 -2.88
CA GLN A 273 17.45 -1.94 -1.77
C GLN A 273 16.07 -2.02 -1.09
N ILE A 274 15.66 -3.24 -0.74
CA ILE A 274 14.49 -3.50 0.12
C ILE A 274 14.80 -3.00 1.53
N ILE A 275 13.89 -2.20 2.09
CA ILE A 275 13.96 -1.67 3.45
C ILE A 275 13.03 -2.39 4.40
N GLU A 276 11.91 -2.91 3.90
CA GLU A 276 10.91 -3.62 4.68
C GLU A 276 10.13 -4.55 3.77
N THR A 277 9.83 -5.75 4.25
CA THR A 277 8.81 -6.62 3.67
C THR A 277 7.59 -6.56 4.59
N LEU A 278 6.44 -6.17 4.05
CA LEU A 278 5.24 -5.95 4.86
C LEU A 278 4.69 -7.27 5.42
N GLY A 279 4.57 -7.38 6.74
CA GLY A 279 3.83 -8.47 7.38
C GLY A 279 2.31 -8.32 7.27
N MET A 280 1.82 -7.08 7.30
CA MET A 280 0.41 -6.71 7.21
C MET A 280 0.20 -5.70 6.07
N PRO A 281 -1.01 -5.62 5.49
CA PRO A 281 -1.32 -4.60 4.48
C PRO A 281 -1.18 -3.17 5.03
N VAL A 282 -1.01 -2.21 4.14
CA VAL A 282 -0.86 -0.79 4.47
C VAL A 282 -1.76 0.05 3.56
N TYR A 283 -2.46 1.03 4.14
CA TYR A 283 -3.34 1.94 3.42
C TYR A 283 -2.71 3.34 3.28
N VAL A 284 -2.61 3.86 2.06
CA VAL A 284 -1.91 5.12 1.77
C VAL A 284 -2.57 5.91 0.64
N ASN A 285 -2.26 7.21 0.61
CA ASN A 285 -2.25 7.98 -0.63
C ASN A 285 -0.81 7.97 -1.16
N ALA A 286 -0.64 7.66 -2.43
CA ALA A 286 0.68 7.52 -3.05
C ALA A 286 0.73 8.28 -4.39
N ASN A 287 1.93 8.66 -4.80
CA ASN A 287 2.17 9.20 -6.13
C ASN A 287 2.68 8.08 -7.03
N VAL A 288 2.38 8.15 -8.31
CA VAL A 288 2.85 7.18 -9.30
C VAL A 288 4.23 7.60 -9.84
N THR A 289 5.07 6.64 -10.16
CA THR A 289 6.28 6.88 -10.97
C THR A 289 6.63 5.61 -11.71
N GLY A 290 6.37 5.61 -13.02
CA GLY A 290 6.41 4.40 -13.82
C GLY A 290 5.59 3.26 -13.22
N ASN A 291 6.21 2.10 -12.98
CA ASN A 291 5.57 0.92 -12.39
C ASN A 291 5.54 0.92 -10.84
N TRP A 292 5.92 2.05 -10.22
CA TRP A 292 6.03 2.18 -8.78
C TRP A 292 5.01 3.17 -8.24
N LEU A 293 4.60 2.92 -7.00
CA LEU A 293 3.98 3.92 -6.14
C LEU A 293 4.99 4.38 -5.11
N PHE A 294 4.96 5.67 -4.75
CA PHE A 294 5.75 6.20 -3.65
C PHE A 294 4.95 7.06 -2.69
N PHE A 295 5.27 6.94 -1.40
CA PHE A 295 4.53 7.56 -0.31
C PHE A 295 5.44 7.79 0.90
N GLN A 296 5.02 8.65 1.82
CA GLN A 296 5.73 8.89 3.08
C GLN A 296 5.24 7.89 4.15
N ARG A 297 6.17 7.19 4.80
CA ARG A 297 5.91 6.34 5.96
C ARG A 297 7.15 6.28 6.83
N ASN A 298 6.98 6.34 8.14
CA ASN A 298 8.09 6.36 9.11
C ASN A 298 9.13 7.47 8.81
N ASN A 299 8.66 8.66 8.42
CA ASN A 299 9.49 9.81 8.03
C ASN A 299 10.45 9.55 6.86
N MET A 300 10.14 8.59 6.00
CA MET A 300 10.91 8.26 4.81
C MET A 300 10.01 8.10 3.58
N THR A 301 10.55 8.41 2.40
CA THR A 301 9.93 8.04 1.13
C THR A 301 10.10 6.54 0.91
N ASN A 302 8.99 5.84 0.72
CA ASN A 302 8.93 4.41 0.45
C ASN A 302 8.42 4.19 -0.97
N TYR A 303 8.99 3.21 -1.66
CA TYR A 303 8.57 2.78 -3.01
C TYR A 303 8.05 1.35 -2.99
N VAL A 304 6.95 1.08 -3.67
CA VAL A 304 6.35 -0.25 -3.84
C VAL A 304 5.94 -0.47 -5.30
N TYR A 305 6.02 -1.70 -5.80
CA TYR A 305 5.49 -2.02 -7.12
C TYR A 305 3.98 -1.82 -7.16
N ASN A 306 3.48 -1.11 -8.16
CA ASN A 306 2.06 -0.82 -8.32
C ASN A 306 1.22 -2.12 -8.49
N SER A 307 1.79 -3.15 -9.13
CA SER A 307 1.15 -4.48 -9.29
C SER A 307 0.83 -5.18 -7.96
N ASN A 308 1.48 -4.79 -6.87
CA ASN A 308 1.24 -5.33 -5.52
C ASN A 308 0.22 -4.50 -4.73
N THR A 309 -0.54 -3.64 -5.41
CA THR A 309 -1.51 -2.75 -4.81
C THR A 309 -2.88 -2.86 -5.48
N GLN A 310 -3.90 -2.34 -4.82
CA GLN A 310 -5.26 -2.23 -5.35
C GLN A 310 -6.00 -1.09 -4.65
N THR A 311 -7.09 -0.63 -5.25
CA THR A 311 -7.98 0.39 -4.67
C THR A 311 -9.23 -0.21 -4.03
N THR A 312 -9.48 -1.50 -4.26
CA THR A 312 -10.53 -2.24 -3.58
C THR A 312 -10.05 -2.67 -2.19
N PRO A 313 -10.90 -2.58 -1.16
CA PRO A 313 -10.61 -3.10 0.17
C PRO A 313 -10.03 -4.52 0.17
N LEU A 314 -9.04 -4.76 1.02
CA LEU A 314 -8.46 -6.09 1.25
C LEU A 314 -9.15 -6.76 2.44
N THR A 315 -9.36 -8.07 2.34
CA THR A 315 -9.59 -8.90 3.52
C THR A 315 -8.26 -9.18 4.20
N VAL A 316 -8.25 -9.11 5.52
CA VAL A 316 -7.05 -9.30 6.33
C VAL A 316 -7.37 -10.17 7.53
N THR A 317 -6.44 -11.07 7.85
CA THR A 317 -6.44 -11.84 9.09
C THR A 317 -5.15 -11.53 9.84
N GLY A 318 -5.24 -11.33 11.16
CA GLY A 318 -4.08 -11.10 12.02
C GLY A 318 -4.42 -11.21 13.49
N TYR A 319 -3.40 -11.14 14.34
CA TYR A 319 -3.52 -11.30 15.79
C TYR A 319 -3.31 -9.97 16.50
N LEU A 320 -4.13 -9.67 17.50
CA LEU A 320 -3.99 -8.43 18.28
C LEU A 320 -2.69 -8.41 19.09
N LYS A 321 -1.88 -7.36 18.95
CA LYS A 321 -0.60 -7.19 19.66
C LYS A 321 -0.76 -6.87 21.15
N SER A 322 -1.93 -6.42 21.55
CA SER A 322 -2.31 -6.04 22.91
C SER A 322 -3.82 -6.07 23.04
N ASP A 323 -4.33 -5.92 24.27
CA ASP A 323 -5.74 -5.62 24.47
C ASP A 323 -6.10 -4.37 23.66
N THR A 324 -7.20 -4.45 22.90
CA THR A 324 -7.52 -3.47 21.86
C THR A 324 -8.99 -3.14 21.88
N ASN A 325 -9.30 -1.85 21.86
CA ASN A 325 -10.67 -1.37 21.76
C ASN A 325 -11.26 -1.69 20.38
N ALA A 326 -12.30 -2.52 20.35
CA ALA A 326 -13.22 -2.64 19.23
C ALA A 326 -14.20 -1.46 19.26
N ARG A 327 -14.35 -0.77 18.13
CA ARG A 327 -15.15 0.46 18.04
C ARG A 327 -16.32 0.31 17.10
N LEU A 328 -17.38 1.09 17.32
CA LEU A 328 -18.57 1.13 16.46
C LEU A 328 -18.36 1.91 15.15
N SER A 329 -17.23 2.61 15.02
CA SER A 329 -16.84 3.34 13.81
C SER A 329 -15.32 3.29 13.60
N PRO A 330 -14.83 3.46 12.36
CA PRO A 330 -13.40 3.50 12.03
C PRO A 330 -12.78 4.87 12.40
N ASP A 331 -12.91 5.24 13.67
CA ASP A 331 -12.40 6.48 14.25
C ASP A 331 -11.75 6.19 15.61
N ILE A 332 -10.55 6.74 15.83
CA ILE A 332 -9.81 6.56 17.09
C ILE A 332 -10.56 7.16 18.29
N ASN A 333 -11.45 8.12 18.04
CA ASN A 333 -12.32 8.72 19.05
C ASN A 333 -13.74 8.14 19.04
N GLY A 334 -14.02 7.15 18.17
CA GLY A 334 -15.32 6.50 18.07
C GLY A 334 -15.68 5.71 19.34
N THR A 335 -16.97 5.51 19.58
CA THR A 335 -17.47 4.76 20.74
C THR A 335 -16.86 3.37 20.79
N ILE A 336 -16.31 3.01 21.95
CA ILE A 336 -15.81 1.66 22.22
C ILE A 336 -17.01 0.76 22.47
N TYR A 337 -17.08 -0.34 21.71
CA TYR A 337 -18.06 -1.39 21.92
C TYR A 337 -17.54 -2.41 22.94
N ASP A 338 -16.29 -2.87 22.74
CA ASP A 338 -15.67 -3.88 23.60
C ASP A 338 -14.13 -3.71 23.66
N ILE A 339 -13.48 -4.36 24.62
CA ILE A 339 -12.02 -4.49 24.73
C ILE A 339 -11.63 -5.93 24.40
N LEU A 340 -11.08 -6.12 23.21
CA LEU A 340 -10.67 -7.42 22.72
C LEU A 340 -9.30 -7.82 23.28
N PRO A 341 -9.14 -9.07 23.73
CA PRO A 341 -7.91 -9.52 24.36
C PRO A 341 -6.72 -9.62 23.39
N ILE A 342 -5.51 -9.41 23.92
CA ILE A 342 -4.25 -9.70 23.22
C ILE A 342 -4.26 -11.10 22.59
N GLY A 343 -3.76 -11.20 21.36
CA GLY A 343 -3.57 -12.43 20.63
C GLY A 343 -4.84 -13.08 20.10
N LEU A 344 -6.02 -12.47 20.32
CA LEU A 344 -7.23 -12.81 19.59
C LEU A 344 -6.99 -12.60 18.09
N ASP A 345 -7.41 -13.57 17.28
CA ASP A 345 -7.42 -13.48 15.84
C ASP A 345 -8.59 -12.62 15.35
N ILE A 346 -8.29 -11.69 14.44
CA ILE A 346 -9.26 -10.81 13.81
C ILE A 346 -9.20 -11.09 12.31
N SER A 347 -10.34 -11.39 11.72
CA SER A 347 -10.52 -11.52 10.28
C SER A 347 -11.59 -10.54 9.82
N GLY A 348 -11.27 -9.71 8.82
CA GLY A 348 -12.19 -8.66 8.41
C GLY A 348 -11.74 -7.93 7.14
N THR A 349 -12.52 -6.94 6.73
CA THR A 349 -12.27 -6.15 5.52
C THR A 349 -11.70 -4.78 5.89
N MET A 350 -10.67 -4.33 5.20
CA MET A 350 -10.07 -3.02 5.46
C MET A 350 -11.00 -1.87 5.04
N ASN A 351 -11.18 -0.91 5.94
CA ASN A 351 -11.77 0.40 5.67
C ASN A 351 -10.72 1.46 6.00
N GLY A 352 -9.90 1.81 5.00
CA GLY A 352 -8.71 2.62 5.21
C GLY A 352 -7.72 1.96 6.15
N ASN A 353 -7.39 2.61 7.27
CA ASN A 353 -6.50 2.06 8.31
C ASN A 353 -7.23 1.20 9.35
N TRP A 354 -8.51 0.92 9.16
CA TRP A 354 -9.31 0.11 10.07
C TRP A 354 -9.65 -1.23 9.44
N VAL A 355 -9.89 -2.23 10.25
CA VAL A 355 -10.41 -3.54 9.86
C VAL A 355 -11.82 -3.65 10.41
N GLU A 356 -12.78 -3.77 9.51
CA GLU A 356 -14.19 -4.01 9.78
C GLU A 356 -14.43 -5.51 9.92
N PHE A 357 -15.05 -5.92 11.02
CA PHE A 357 -15.37 -7.31 11.32
C PHE A 357 -16.66 -7.37 12.14
N ILE A 358 -17.20 -8.56 12.33
CA ILE A 358 -18.42 -8.79 13.10
C ILE A 358 -18.05 -9.48 14.40
N ILE A 359 -18.54 -8.94 15.51
CA ILE A 359 -18.60 -9.66 16.79
C ILE A 359 -19.99 -10.29 16.87
N GLU A 360 -20.04 -11.60 17.03
CA GLU A 360 -21.27 -12.36 17.20
C GLU A 360 -21.46 -12.70 18.67
N ASP A 361 -22.63 -12.32 19.20
CA ASP A 361 -23.14 -12.76 20.50
C ASP A 361 -24.39 -13.63 20.29
N ASP A 362 -24.81 -14.34 21.34
CA ASP A 362 -25.93 -15.30 21.31
C ASP A 362 -27.24 -14.78 20.67
N TRP A 363 -27.46 -13.46 20.66
CA TRP A 363 -28.74 -12.85 20.25
C TRP A 363 -28.61 -11.71 19.25
N TYR A 364 -27.38 -11.28 18.92
CA TYR A 364 -27.16 -10.16 18.02
C TYR A 364 -25.73 -10.19 17.47
N SER A 365 -25.53 -9.56 16.33
CA SER A 365 -24.22 -9.32 15.75
C SER A 365 -23.95 -7.81 15.70
N GLN A 366 -22.70 -7.43 15.94
CA GLN A 366 -22.28 -6.04 15.91
C GLN A 366 -21.09 -5.88 14.98
N THR A 367 -21.23 -5.02 13.97
CA THR A 367 -20.09 -4.59 13.16
C THR A 367 -19.19 -3.69 14.00
N CYS A 368 -17.91 -4.03 14.04
CA CYS A 368 -16.88 -3.36 14.81
C CYS A 368 -15.63 -3.08 13.98
N TYR A 369 -14.79 -2.20 14.50
CA TYR A 369 -13.57 -1.75 13.86
C TYR A 369 -12.38 -1.80 14.83
N VAL A 370 -11.26 -2.35 14.37
CA VAL A 370 -9.94 -2.23 15.02
C VAL A 370 -8.95 -1.60 14.06
N HIS A 371 -7.99 -0.84 14.58
CA HIS A 371 -6.98 -0.20 13.73
C HIS A 371 -5.97 -1.26 13.25
N ILE A 372 -5.68 -1.34 11.94
CA ILE A 372 -4.77 -2.34 11.36
C ILE A 372 -3.39 -2.37 12.04
N GLY A 373 -2.94 -1.22 12.53
CA GLY A 373 -1.70 -1.07 13.29
C GLY A 373 -1.67 -1.79 14.65
N THR A 374 -2.79 -2.32 15.16
CA THR A 374 -2.82 -3.15 16.37
C THR A 374 -2.65 -4.64 16.05
N LEU A 375 -2.70 -5.04 14.78
CA LEU A 375 -2.56 -6.42 14.35
C LEU A 375 -1.11 -6.77 13.96
N CYS A 376 -0.76 -8.04 14.09
CA CYS A 376 0.43 -8.66 13.49
C CYS A 376 0.05 -9.93 12.72
N LYS A 377 0.92 -10.32 11.78
CA LYS A 377 0.71 -11.50 10.93
C LYS A 377 0.70 -12.80 11.73
N ASP A 378 1.69 -12.95 12.60
CA ASP A 378 1.94 -14.22 13.28
C ASP A 378 1.35 -14.20 14.71
N PRO A 379 0.92 -15.37 15.23
CA PRO A 379 0.46 -15.48 16.61
C PRO A 379 1.55 -15.08 17.61
N ILE A 380 1.13 -14.52 18.74
CA ILE A 380 2.04 -14.15 19.82
C ILE A 380 2.42 -15.42 20.59
N ILE A 381 3.64 -15.91 20.42
CA ILE A 381 4.13 -17.09 21.13
C ILE A 381 4.88 -16.70 22.40
N GLN A 382 4.56 -17.33 23.53
CA GLN A 382 5.31 -17.20 24.79
C GLN A 382 5.74 -18.56 25.34
N VAL A 383 6.94 -18.60 25.90
CA VAL A 383 7.40 -19.67 26.80
C VAL A 383 7.33 -19.13 28.23
N ARG A 384 6.66 -19.86 29.12
CA ARG A 384 6.52 -19.47 30.54
C ARG A 384 6.60 -20.69 31.45
N TYR A 385 6.95 -20.45 32.71
CA TYR A 385 7.20 -21.49 33.71
C TYR A 385 6.18 -21.44 34.84
N ALA A 386 5.67 -22.60 35.28
CA ALA A 386 4.71 -22.68 36.36
C ALA A 386 5.31 -22.22 37.70
N LYS A 387 4.72 -21.21 38.35
CA LYS A 387 5.19 -20.68 39.65
C LYS A 387 4.97 -21.66 40.81
N SER A 388 3.98 -22.52 40.68
CA SER A 388 3.58 -23.59 41.61
C SER A 388 3.05 -24.76 40.80
N ASP A 389 2.54 -25.81 41.46
CA ASP A 389 1.72 -26.80 40.77
C ASP A 389 0.40 -26.13 40.34
N ILE A 390 0.01 -26.32 39.08
CA ILE A 390 -1.14 -25.63 38.46
C ILE A 390 -1.96 -26.60 37.61
N ASN A 391 -3.22 -26.22 37.37
CA ASN A 391 -4.11 -26.98 36.49
C ASN A 391 -3.90 -26.58 35.03
N VAL A 392 -3.88 -27.57 34.16
CA VAL A 392 -3.99 -27.42 32.70
C VAL A 392 -5.45 -27.67 32.33
N ARG A 393 -6.02 -26.79 31.51
CA ARG A 393 -7.46 -26.76 31.21
C ARG A 393 -7.71 -26.92 29.73
N ASP A 394 -8.91 -27.35 29.36
CA ASP A 394 -9.40 -27.26 27.98
C ASP A 394 -9.66 -25.78 27.66
N TYR A 395 -9.09 -25.27 26.56
CA TYR A 395 -9.29 -23.88 26.18
C TYR A 395 -10.74 -23.57 25.79
N ASN A 396 -11.42 -24.52 25.14
CA ASN A 396 -12.81 -24.36 24.70
C ASN A 396 -13.81 -24.53 25.86
N ASN A 397 -13.36 -25.08 26.98
CA ASN A 397 -14.12 -25.17 28.21
C ASN A 397 -13.19 -25.00 29.42
N ILE A 398 -12.92 -23.75 29.79
CA ILE A 398 -11.97 -23.40 30.85
C ILE A 398 -12.28 -24.05 32.21
N ASN A 399 -13.53 -24.45 32.45
CA ASN A 399 -13.91 -25.15 33.68
C ASN A 399 -13.43 -26.60 33.73
N HIS A 400 -13.12 -27.21 32.58
CA HIS A 400 -12.63 -28.57 32.46
C HIS A 400 -11.11 -28.65 32.64
N ILE A 401 -10.67 -29.32 33.72
CA ILE A 401 -9.25 -29.58 33.99
C ILE A 401 -8.86 -30.86 33.25
N VAL A 402 -7.89 -30.77 32.35
CA VAL A 402 -7.42 -31.88 31.51
C VAL A 402 -6.03 -32.39 31.92
N GLY A 403 -5.38 -31.70 32.85
CA GLY A 403 -4.08 -32.12 33.37
C GLY A 403 -3.56 -31.24 34.49
N LYS A 404 -2.34 -31.54 34.90
CA LYS A 404 -1.57 -30.74 35.86
C LYS A 404 -0.19 -30.46 35.31
N MET A 405 0.37 -29.35 35.76
CA MET A 405 1.70 -28.90 35.44
C MET A 405 2.41 -28.58 36.75
N SER A 406 3.56 -29.20 36.98
CA SER A 406 4.32 -29.08 38.23
C SER A 406 5.09 -27.76 38.27
N ARG A 407 5.40 -27.27 39.46
CA ARG A 407 6.25 -26.07 39.63
C ARG A 407 7.55 -26.20 38.83
N GLY A 408 7.83 -25.19 38.00
CA GLY A 408 9.06 -25.13 37.20
C GLY A 408 8.98 -25.83 35.84
N GLU A 409 7.94 -26.61 35.56
CA GLU A 409 7.62 -27.02 34.18
C GLU A 409 7.35 -25.77 33.32
N PHE A 410 7.45 -25.91 32.01
CA PHE A 410 7.15 -24.82 31.08
C PHE A 410 6.04 -25.19 30.09
N ILE A 411 5.35 -24.16 29.61
CA ILE A 411 4.42 -24.22 28.48
C ILE A 411 4.92 -23.28 27.39
N LYS A 412 4.84 -23.72 26.13
CA LYS A 412 5.13 -22.92 24.94
C LYS A 412 3.88 -22.88 24.07
N GLY A 413 3.25 -21.72 23.95
CA GLY A 413 2.00 -21.62 23.22
C GLY A 413 1.64 -20.20 22.79
N ARG A 414 0.52 -20.09 22.10
CA ARG A 414 -0.10 -18.84 21.67
C ARG A 414 -0.64 -18.12 22.90
N VAL A 415 -0.41 -16.82 22.99
CA VAL A 415 -1.08 -15.96 23.97
C VAL A 415 -2.45 -15.63 23.43
N ILE A 416 -3.50 -15.91 24.21
CA ILE A 416 -4.86 -15.45 23.91
C ILE A 416 -5.48 -14.96 25.22
N GLY A 417 -5.62 -13.64 25.34
CA GLY A 417 -6.02 -12.96 26.57
C GLY A 417 -5.18 -13.38 27.77
N ASP A 418 -5.85 -13.93 28.78
CA ASP A 418 -5.25 -14.40 30.02
C ASP A 418 -4.56 -15.77 29.91
N TYR A 419 -4.54 -16.40 28.76
CA TYR A 419 -4.07 -17.78 28.60
C TYR A 419 -2.85 -17.90 27.70
N ILE A 420 -2.00 -18.89 28.02
CA ILE A 420 -1.14 -19.51 27.01
C ILE A 420 -1.83 -20.80 26.58
N VAL A 421 -2.04 -20.92 25.27
CA VAL A 421 -2.74 -22.01 24.61
C VAL A 421 -1.75 -22.79 23.76
N GLU A 422 -1.62 -24.08 24.04
CA GLU A 422 -0.78 -25.02 23.30
C GLU A 422 -1.66 -26.12 22.73
N GLN A 423 -1.42 -26.53 21.48
CA GLN A 423 -2.11 -27.67 20.89
C GLN A 423 -1.38 -28.95 21.31
N LYS A 424 -2.07 -29.85 22.03
CA LYS A 424 -1.54 -31.12 22.50
C LYS A 424 -2.53 -32.24 22.23
N ASN A 425 -2.10 -33.27 21.50
CA ASN A 425 -2.92 -34.43 21.13
C ASN A 425 -4.26 -34.03 20.46
N GLY A 426 -4.24 -33.01 19.59
CA GLY A 426 -5.43 -32.51 18.90
C GLY A 426 -6.37 -31.64 19.75
N MET A 427 -6.03 -31.36 21.01
CA MET A 427 -6.78 -30.49 21.91
C MET A 427 -6.00 -29.20 22.19
N ASP A 428 -6.69 -28.06 22.21
CA ASP A 428 -6.11 -26.81 22.70
C ASP A 428 -6.15 -26.79 24.23
N ILE A 429 -4.98 -26.95 24.85
CA ILE A 429 -4.81 -26.86 26.30
C ILE A 429 -4.40 -25.45 26.70
N ALA A 430 -4.94 -24.96 27.82
CA ALA A 430 -4.75 -23.60 28.30
C ALA A 430 -4.25 -23.56 29.73
N VAL A 431 -3.36 -22.58 29.99
CA VAL A 431 -2.88 -22.25 31.33
C VAL A 431 -2.94 -20.74 31.53
N TYR A 432 -3.42 -20.31 32.70
CA TYR A 432 -3.48 -18.89 33.07
C TYR A 432 -2.09 -18.25 33.09
N ARG A 433 -1.94 -17.11 32.42
CA ARG A 433 -0.66 -16.39 32.28
C ARG A 433 -0.19 -15.78 33.60
N HIS A 434 -1.10 -15.27 34.43
CA HIS A 434 -0.74 -14.57 35.65
C HIS A 434 -0.06 -15.48 36.70
N ILE A 435 -0.36 -16.78 36.69
CA ILE A 435 0.29 -17.80 37.54
C ILE A 435 1.58 -18.37 36.94
N LEU A 436 2.03 -17.86 35.79
CA LEU A 436 3.28 -18.26 35.15
C LEU A 436 4.36 -17.19 35.28
N SER A 437 5.61 -17.63 35.25
CA SER A 437 6.81 -16.80 35.27
C SER A 437 7.41 -16.64 33.87
N PRO A 438 7.89 -15.45 33.47
CA PRO A 438 8.62 -15.25 32.23
C PRO A 438 10.02 -15.89 32.24
N THR A 439 10.56 -16.18 33.43
CA THR A 439 11.87 -16.80 33.62
C THR A 439 11.76 -18.14 34.34
N PRO A 440 12.73 -19.05 34.13
CA PRO A 440 12.81 -20.32 34.86
C PRO A 440 12.74 -20.11 36.38
N ILE A 441 12.01 -21.00 37.07
CA ILE A 441 11.82 -20.88 38.53
C ILE A 441 13.08 -21.33 39.26
N PRO A 442 13.73 -20.46 40.06
CA PRO A 442 14.84 -20.86 40.90
C PRO A 442 14.36 -21.80 42.01
N CYS A 443 15.19 -22.77 42.34
CA CYS A 443 14.96 -23.73 43.40
C CYS A 443 16.30 -24.04 44.08
N ALA A 444 16.24 -24.23 45.39
CA ALA A 444 17.38 -24.67 46.16
C ALA A 444 16.93 -25.70 47.19
N GLY A 445 17.82 -26.63 47.51
CA GLY A 445 17.55 -27.72 48.42
C GLY A 445 18.78 -28.59 48.61
N TYR A 446 18.61 -29.73 49.27
CA TYR A 446 19.69 -30.70 49.45
C TYR A 446 19.51 -31.84 48.45
N ALA A 447 20.49 -32.02 47.56
CA ALA A 447 20.56 -33.20 46.72
C ALA A 447 20.78 -34.43 47.61
N VAL A 448 19.98 -35.48 47.42
CA VAL A 448 20.11 -36.72 48.20
C VAL A 448 21.42 -37.44 47.84
N PRO A 449 22.03 -38.19 48.77
CA PRO A 449 23.22 -38.99 48.47
C PRO A 449 23.01 -39.89 47.26
N ASN A 450 24.04 -40.04 46.44
CA ASN A 450 24.08 -40.76 45.16
C ASN A 450 23.25 -40.15 44.01
N THR A 451 22.78 -38.90 44.13
CA THR A 451 22.15 -38.18 43.01
C THR A 451 23.17 -37.97 41.88
N ASN A 452 22.82 -38.39 40.67
CA ASN A 452 23.62 -38.15 39.47
C ASN A 452 23.45 -36.70 39.00
N VAL A 453 24.57 -36.03 38.71
CA VAL A 453 24.60 -34.78 37.96
C VAL A 453 24.94 -35.12 36.51
N ARG A 454 24.22 -34.56 35.54
CA ARG A 454 24.37 -34.88 34.11
C ARG A 454 24.62 -33.62 33.31
N ASN A 455 25.32 -33.72 32.19
CA ASN A 455 25.63 -32.55 31.36
C ASN A 455 24.40 -31.95 30.67
N THR A 456 23.39 -32.78 30.40
CA THR A 456 22.07 -32.42 29.90
C THR A 456 21.02 -33.38 30.47
N PRO A 457 19.71 -33.04 30.40
CA PRO A 457 18.63 -33.99 30.69
C PRO A 457 18.85 -35.33 29.97
N ASN A 458 18.83 -36.44 30.72
CA ASN A 458 19.12 -37.80 30.23
C ASN A 458 20.52 -38.03 29.60
N GLY A 459 21.42 -37.05 29.64
CA GLY A 459 22.78 -37.13 29.08
C GLY A 459 23.77 -37.91 29.94
N SER A 460 25.05 -37.76 29.64
CA SER A 460 26.14 -38.41 30.37
C SER A 460 26.26 -37.89 31.81
N VAL A 461 26.61 -38.78 32.75
CA VAL A 461 26.83 -38.41 34.15
C VAL A 461 28.16 -37.66 34.27
N LEU A 462 28.11 -36.42 34.76
CA LEU A 462 29.28 -35.59 35.09
C LEU A 462 29.88 -35.99 36.44
N GLY A 463 29.05 -36.41 37.38
CA GLY A 463 29.45 -36.78 38.73
C GLY A 463 28.26 -37.16 39.59
N LYS A 464 28.51 -37.38 40.88
CA LYS A 464 27.46 -37.66 41.87
C LYS A 464 27.70 -36.87 43.14
N TYR A 465 26.62 -36.53 43.84
CA TYR A 465 26.70 -36.05 45.21
C TYR A 465 26.79 -37.23 46.17
N SER A 466 27.91 -37.38 46.89
CA SER A 466 28.13 -38.50 47.82
C SER A 466 27.41 -38.35 49.16
N GLN A 467 26.97 -37.14 49.50
CA GLN A 467 26.26 -36.79 50.72
C GLN A 467 25.19 -35.74 50.43
N TYR A 468 24.33 -35.44 51.42
CA TYR A 468 23.39 -34.34 51.33
C TYR A 468 24.13 -33.03 51.03
N THR A 469 24.00 -32.56 49.80
CA THR A 469 24.74 -31.40 49.32
C THR A 469 23.74 -30.32 48.99
N TYR A 470 23.92 -29.14 49.58
CA TYR A 470 23.10 -27.99 49.22
C TYR A 470 23.37 -27.62 47.77
N VAL A 471 22.30 -27.55 46.98
CA VAL A 471 22.33 -27.18 45.58
C VAL A 471 21.30 -26.09 45.34
N SER A 472 21.64 -25.17 44.45
CA SER A 472 20.73 -24.14 43.97
C SER A 472 20.82 -24.06 42.46
N GLY A 473 19.67 -23.96 41.81
CA GLY A 473 19.57 -23.97 40.36
C GLY A 473 18.24 -23.45 39.88
N THR A 474 17.93 -23.71 38.62
CA THR A 474 16.63 -23.37 38.02
C THR A 474 15.99 -24.63 37.45
N TRP A 475 14.69 -24.79 37.67
CA TRP A 475 13.95 -25.90 37.08
C TRP A 475 13.96 -25.85 35.55
N GLN A 476 14.15 -27.01 34.94
CA GLN A 476 14.01 -27.27 33.51
C GLN A 476 13.26 -28.60 33.32
N GLY A 477 11.93 -28.54 33.35
CA GLY A 477 11.10 -29.75 33.41
C GLY A 477 11.39 -30.52 34.70
N ASN A 478 11.66 -31.82 34.59
CA ASN A 478 11.99 -32.70 35.72
C ASN A 478 13.45 -32.59 36.21
N TRP A 479 14.25 -31.67 35.66
CA TRP A 479 15.66 -31.50 35.98
C TRP A 479 15.92 -30.17 36.67
N LEU A 480 16.85 -30.14 37.62
CA LEU A 480 17.36 -28.91 38.23
C LEU A 480 18.68 -28.55 37.55
N LYS A 481 18.68 -27.50 36.74
CA LYS A 481 19.90 -26.99 36.11
C LYS A 481 20.76 -26.28 37.15
N ILE A 482 21.99 -26.74 37.33
CA ILE A 482 22.94 -26.25 38.34
C ILE A 482 24.31 -25.95 37.73
N GLN A 483 25.20 -25.37 38.54
CA GLN A 483 26.64 -25.39 38.26
C GLN A 483 27.29 -26.48 39.11
N TYR A 484 28.01 -27.39 38.47
CA TYR A 484 28.72 -28.50 39.11
C TYR A 484 30.18 -28.50 38.64
N GLN A 485 31.10 -28.25 39.58
CA GLN A 485 32.56 -28.25 39.32
C GLN A 485 32.98 -27.38 38.12
N GLY A 486 32.39 -26.18 37.99
CA GLY A 486 32.70 -25.25 36.91
C GLY A 486 32.06 -25.58 35.55
N LYS A 487 31.18 -26.59 35.50
CA LYS A 487 30.38 -26.93 34.31
C LYS A 487 28.89 -26.77 34.61
N THR A 488 28.11 -26.52 33.58
CA THR A 488 26.65 -26.60 33.68
C THR A 488 26.25 -28.08 33.78
N GLY A 489 25.40 -28.42 34.75
CA GLY A 489 24.91 -29.77 34.97
C GLY A 489 23.51 -29.84 35.54
#